data_AF-A0A383BU26-F1
#
_entry.id   AF-A0A383BU26-F1
#
_cell.length_a   1.000
_cell.length_b   1.000
_cell.length_c   1.000
_cell.angle_alpha   90.00
_cell.angle_beta   90.00
_cell.angle_gamma   90.00
#
_symmetry.space_group_name_H-M   'P 1'
#
loop_
_entity.id
_entity.type
_entity.pdbx_description
1 polymer ?
#
loop_
_entity_poly.entity_id
_entity_poly.type
_entity_poly.pdbx_seq_one_letter_code
_entity_poly.pdbx_strand_id
1 'polypeptide(L)'
;MKTAFPKLSIFETFKTKREQLTGEAIRQRHIISHLAKEDNPTLMTRTAIAQNIAKKNNLLWKNIYSGVFRDLDEILIPLDIVNEAGRLPLKRGPKALQEKGVPYYQLTSKGLLVALSIDDFDQKDSVLDEFLSKA
;
A
#
# COMPACT_ATOMS: atom_id res chain seq x y z
N MET A 1 -20.94 -17.07 5.78
CA MET A 1 -20.26 -16.53 4.57
C MET A 1 -18.96 -17.29 4.40
N LYS A 2 -18.61 -17.78 3.20
CA LYS A 2 -17.28 -18.33 2.97
C LYS A 2 -16.27 -17.22 3.24
N THR A 3 -15.51 -17.32 4.31
CA THR A 3 -14.31 -16.50 4.56
C THR A 3 -13.29 -16.89 3.51
N ALA A 4 -13.41 -16.32 2.31
CA ALA A 4 -12.36 -16.41 1.32
C ALA A 4 -11.15 -15.69 1.90
N PHE A 5 -10.06 -16.41 2.09
CA PHE A 5 -8.80 -15.78 2.47
C PHE A 5 -8.46 -14.73 1.42
N PRO A 6 -8.05 -13.52 1.83
CA PRO A 6 -7.66 -12.49 0.88
C PRO A 6 -6.52 -13.02 0.03
N LYS A 7 -6.55 -12.68 -1.26
CA LYS A 7 -5.55 -13.12 -2.22
C LYS A 7 -4.73 -11.92 -2.66
N LEU A 8 -3.42 -12.06 -2.63
CA LEU A 8 -2.51 -11.05 -3.16
C LEU A 8 -2.56 -11.08 -4.69
N SER A 9 -2.78 -9.92 -5.29
CA SER A 9 -3.02 -9.79 -6.73
C SER A 9 -1.82 -9.20 -7.50
N ILE A 10 -0.66 -9.01 -6.88
CA ILE A 10 0.50 -8.30 -7.47
C ILE A 10 1.08 -8.92 -8.76
N PHE A 11 0.74 -10.18 -9.05
CA PHE A 11 1.12 -10.90 -10.28
C PHE A 11 -0.10 -11.22 -11.16
N GLU A 12 -1.29 -10.74 -10.81
CA GLU A 12 -2.48 -11.04 -11.60
C GLU A 12 -2.49 -10.26 -12.91
N THR A 13 -2.70 -11.01 -13.99
CA THR A 13 -2.80 -10.50 -15.35
C THR A 13 -4.22 -10.70 -15.90
N PHE A 14 -4.58 -9.96 -16.94
CA PHE A 14 -5.86 -10.19 -17.62
C PHE A 14 -5.90 -11.58 -18.25
N LYS A 15 -7.06 -12.26 -18.15
CA LYS A 15 -7.28 -13.58 -18.78
C LYS A 15 -7.07 -13.54 -20.29
N THR A 16 -7.45 -12.43 -20.92
CA THR A 16 -7.38 -12.19 -22.37
C THR A 16 -6.05 -11.58 -22.82
N LYS A 17 -5.30 -10.94 -21.91
CA LYS A 17 -4.00 -10.30 -22.17
C LYS A 17 -3.03 -10.67 -21.06
N ARG A 18 -2.42 -11.85 -21.17
CA ARG A 18 -1.58 -12.44 -20.11
C ARG A 18 -0.30 -11.66 -19.82
N GLU A 19 0.09 -10.73 -20.69
CA GLU A 19 1.25 -9.86 -20.48
C GLU A 19 0.89 -8.57 -19.72
N GLN A 20 -0.41 -8.27 -19.56
CA GLN A 20 -0.87 -7.04 -18.93
C GLN A 20 -1.41 -7.32 -17.53
N LEU A 21 -0.81 -6.66 -16.54
CA LEU A 21 -1.26 -6.69 -15.15
C LEU A 21 -2.66 -6.07 -15.01
N THR A 22 -3.46 -6.63 -14.10
CA THR A 22 -4.78 -6.05 -13.78
C THR A 22 -4.61 -4.70 -13.07
N GLY A 23 -5.67 -3.87 -13.10
CA GLY A 23 -5.64 -2.59 -12.38
C GLY A 23 -5.48 -2.76 -10.86
N GLU A 24 -5.91 -3.89 -10.30
CA GLU A 24 -5.69 -4.25 -8.90
C GLU A 24 -4.22 -4.59 -8.63
N ALA A 25 -3.62 -5.45 -9.48
CA ALA A 25 -2.20 -5.78 -9.40
C ALA A 25 -1.32 -4.52 -9.44
N ILE A 26 -1.61 -3.62 -10.38
CA ILE A 26 -0.89 -2.36 -10.54
C ILE A 26 -1.04 -1.47 -9.29
N ARG A 27 -2.25 -1.35 -8.73
CA ARG A 27 -2.46 -0.58 -7.49
C ARG A 27 -1.70 -1.19 -6.32
N GLN A 28 -1.81 -2.49 -6.09
CA GLN A 28 -1.15 -3.17 -4.97
C GLN A 28 0.37 -3.04 -5.07
N ARG A 29 0.94 -3.26 -6.28
CA ARG A 29 2.36 -3.00 -6.55
C ARG A 29 2.73 -1.56 -6.20
N HIS A 30 1.92 -0.59 -6.63
CA HIS A 30 2.19 0.82 -6.35
C HIS A 30 2.13 1.16 -4.85
N ILE A 31 1.17 0.60 -4.12
CA ILE A 31 1.06 0.80 -2.66
C ILE A 31 2.31 0.26 -1.97
N ILE A 32 2.70 -0.99 -2.28
CA ILE A 32 3.85 -1.65 -1.67
C ILE A 32 5.14 -0.91 -2.03
N SER A 33 5.37 -0.61 -3.31
CA SER A 33 6.55 0.14 -3.75
C SER A 33 6.61 1.55 -3.19
N HIS A 34 5.47 2.23 -2.97
CA HIS A 34 5.44 3.55 -2.34
C HIS A 34 5.84 3.46 -0.86
N LEU A 35 5.27 2.51 -0.13
CA LEU A 35 5.60 2.29 1.29
C LEU A 35 7.03 1.81 1.52
N ALA A 36 7.64 1.13 0.54
CA ALA A 36 9.04 0.69 0.60
C ALA A 36 10.05 1.84 0.41
N LYS A 37 9.63 2.98 -0.15
CA LYS A 37 10.50 4.12 -0.47
C LYS A 37 10.30 5.31 0.46
N GLU A 38 9.17 5.35 1.15
CA GLU A 38 8.72 6.52 1.87
C GLU A 38 8.93 6.34 3.37
N ASP A 39 9.72 7.23 3.97
CA ASP A 39 9.94 7.27 5.42
C ASP A 39 9.04 8.31 6.11
N ASN A 40 8.37 9.17 5.34
CA ASN A 40 7.54 10.24 5.90
C ASN A 40 6.12 9.76 6.23
N PRO A 41 5.72 9.73 7.52
CA PRO A 41 4.40 9.26 7.94
C PRO A 41 3.23 9.97 7.25
N THR A 42 3.40 11.26 6.89
CA THR A 42 2.35 12.05 6.21
C THR A 42 2.04 11.54 4.81
N LEU A 43 3.02 10.95 4.15
CA LEU A 43 2.93 10.40 2.79
C LEU A 43 2.55 8.91 2.79
N MET A 44 2.52 8.27 3.96
CA MET A 44 2.18 6.86 4.16
C MET A 44 0.73 6.65 4.64
N THR A 45 -0.12 7.68 4.55
CA THR A 45 -1.56 7.56 4.87
C THR A 45 -2.35 7.05 3.65
N ARG A 46 -3.52 6.43 3.85
CA ARG A 46 -4.39 5.97 2.73
C ARG A 46 -4.66 7.09 1.73
N THR A 47 -4.94 8.29 2.23
CA THR A 47 -5.23 9.47 1.41
C THR A 47 -4.02 9.90 0.60
N ALA A 48 -2.83 9.97 1.21
CA ALA A 48 -1.62 10.35 0.52
C ALA A 48 -1.23 9.32 -0.56
N ILE A 49 -1.34 8.03 -0.25
CA ILE A 49 -1.12 6.93 -1.20
C ILE A 49 -2.09 7.05 -2.39
N ALA A 50 -3.39 7.27 -2.13
CA ALA A 50 -4.39 7.46 -3.18
C ALA A 50 -4.10 8.70 -4.04
N GLN A 51 -3.68 9.81 -3.42
CA GLN A 51 -3.29 11.02 -4.13
C GLN A 51 -2.05 10.80 -5.01
N ASN A 52 -1.06 10.05 -4.51
CA ASN A 52 0.15 9.72 -5.26
C ASN A 52 -0.18 8.89 -6.52
N ILE A 53 -0.95 7.80 -6.36
CA ILE A 53 -1.40 6.95 -7.47
C ILE A 53 -2.21 7.77 -8.50
N ALA A 54 -3.10 8.63 -8.01
CA ALA A 54 -3.94 9.46 -8.87
C ALA A 54 -3.12 10.47 -9.67
N LYS A 55 -2.14 11.12 -9.03
CA LYS A 55 -1.22 12.05 -9.70
C LYS A 55 -0.39 11.35 -10.78
N LYS A 56 0.13 10.15 -10.50
CA LYS A 56 0.92 9.36 -11.46
C LYS A 56 0.10 8.94 -12.69
N ASN A 57 -1.18 8.65 -12.51
CA ASN A 57 -2.08 8.20 -13.56
C ASN A 57 -2.93 9.31 -14.19
N ASN A 58 -2.73 10.57 -13.82
CA ASN A 58 -3.55 11.71 -14.25
C ASN A 58 -5.07 11.51 -14.00
N LEU A 59 -5.41 11.00 -12.82
CA LEU A 59 -6.78 10.70 -12.39
C LEU A 59 -7.17 11.53 -11.16
N LEU A 60 -8.47 11.58 -10.85
CA LEU A 60 -8.97 12.16 -9.60
C LEU A 60 -8.84 11.15 -8.46
N TRP A 61 -8.17 11.52 -7.36
CA TRP A 61 -7.91 10.62 -6.23
C TRP A 61 -9.18 10.03 -5.59
N LYS A 62 -10.30 10.78 -5.62
CA LYS A 62 -11.62 10.31 -5.17
C LYS A 62 -12.10 9.05 -5.90
N ASN A 63 -11.64 8.82 -7.13
CA ASN A 63 -12.00 7.65 -7.93
C ASN A 63 -11.14 6.42 -7.60
N ILE A 64 -9.99 6.61 -6.94
CA ILE A 64 -9.01 5.55 -6.63
C ILE A 64 -9.03 5.20 -5.15
N TYR A 65 -9.47 6.14 -4.29
CA TYR A 65 -9.43 5.98 -2.84
C TYR A 65 -10.12 4.70 -2.35
N SER A 66 -11.28 4.34 -2.89
CA SER A 66 -11.98 3.11 -2.52
C SER A 66 -11.20 1.85 -2.88
N GLY A 67 -10.47 1.87 -4.00
CA GLY A 67 -9.57 0.78 -4.40
C GLY A 67 -8.36 0.66 -3.48
N VAL A 68 -7.75 1.78 -3.07
CA VAL A 68 -6.64 1.81 -2.11
C VAL A 68 -7.08 1.35 -0.73
N PHE A 69 -8.26 1.78 -0.28
CA PHE A 69 -8.86 1.32 0.96
C PHE A 69 -9.05 -0.20 0.94
N ARG A 70 -9.68 -0.73 -0.11
CA ARG A 70 -9.88 -2.18 -0.27
C ARG A 70 -8.55 -2.93 -0.24
N ASP A 71 -7.57 -2.50 -1.03
CA ASP A 71 -6.27 -3.17 -1.08
C ASP A 71 -5.58 -3.17 0.28
N LEU A 72 -5.55 -2.05 0.99
CA LEU A 72 -4.91 -1.98 2.31
C LEU A 72 -5.68 -2.78 3.36
N ASP A 73 -6.95 -2.45 3.58
CA ASP A 73 -7.72 -2.95 4.72
C ASP A 73 -8.22 -4.38 4.55
N GLU A 74 -8.58 -4.76 3.32
CA GLU A 74 -9.19 -6.07 3.07
C GLU A 74 -8.17 -7.10 2.57
N ILE A 75 -7.00 -6.67 2.08
CA ILE A 75 -6.01 -7.58 1.47
C ILE A 75 -4.63 -7.49 2.16
N LEU A 76 -3.95 -6.34 2.09
CA LEU A 76 -2.54 -6.23 2.50
C LEU A 76 -2.36 -6.33 4.02
N ILE A 77 -3.25 -5.73 4.82
CA ILE A 77 -3.21 -5.82 6.28
C ILE A 77 -3.58 -7.24 6.75
N PRO A 78 -4.68 -7.87 6.29
CA PRO A 78 -4.99 -9.25 6.63
C PRO A 78 -3.92 -10.27 6.22
N LEU A 79 -3.18 -10.01 5.15
CA LEU A 79 -2.05 -10.84 4.71
C LEU A 79 -0.73 -10.54 5.45
N ASP A 80 -0.73 -9.61 6.40
CA ASP A 80 0.45 -9.21 7.18
C ASP A 80 1.59 -8.71 6.28
N ILE A 81 1.25 -8.05 5.17
CA ILE A 81 2.18 -7.39 4.25
C ILE A 81 2.40 -5.94 4.68
N VAL A 82 1.35 -5.31 5.19
CA VAL A 82 1.33 -3.93 5.68
C VAL A 82 0.77 -3.90 7.09
N ASN A 83 1.32 -3.06 7.97
CA ASN A 83 0.73 -2.80 9.28
C ASN A 83 0.58 -1.30 9.55
N GLU A 84 -0.28 -0.94 10.51
CA GLU A 84 -0.37 0.42 11.01
C GLU A 84 0.85 0.72 11.89
N ALA A 85 1.69 1.65 11.46
CA ALA A 85 2.91 2.06 12.16
C ALA A 85 2.62 3.06 13.29
N GLY A 86 1.53 3.81 13.17
CA GLY A 86 1.08 4.77 14.15
C GLY A 86 0.05 5.73 13.59
N ARG A 87 -0.19 6.83 14.31
CA ARG A 87 -1.21 7.82 13.95
C ARG A 87 -0.69 9.24 14.04
N LEU A 88 -1.00 10.02 13.01
CA LEU A 88 -0.68 11.44 12.94
C LEU A 88 -1.75 12.26 13.68
N PRO A 89 -1.35 13.25 14.50
CA PRO A 89 -2.30 14.11 15.17
C PRO A 89 -3.04 14.99 14.16
N LEU A 90 -4.38 15.04 14.27
CA LEU A 90 -5.18 15.96 13.47
C LEU A 90 -5.19 17.33 14.14
N LYS A 91 -4.64 18.34 13.45
CA LYS A 91 -4.59 19.73 13.96
C LYS A 91 -5.93 20.48 13.83
N ARG A 92 -6.91 19.93 13.09
CA ARG A 92 -8.21 20.57 12.79
C ARG A 92 -9.33 19.51 12.70
N GLY A 93 -10.58 19.91 12.97
CA GLY A 93 -11.78 19.05 12.88
C GLY A 93 -12.42 18.72 14.24
N PRO A 94 -13.45 17.84 14.28
CA PRO A 94 -14.10 17.40 15.52
C PRO A 94 -13.10 16.80 16.55
N LYS A 95 -13.20 17.16 17.83
CA LYS A 95 -12.29 16.68 18.90
C LYS A 95 -12.16 15.15 18.95
N ALA A 96 -13.27 14.43 18.77
CA ALA A 96 -13.27 12.96 18.74
C ALA A 96 -12.44 12.36 17.58
N LEU A 97 -12.30 13.09 16.46
CA LEU A 97 -11.40 12.69 15.37
C LEU A 97 -9.96 13.11 15.68
N GLN A 98 -9.76 14.25 16.33
CA GLN A 98 -8.44 14.71 16.76
C GLN A 98 -7.75 13.72 17.70
N GLU A 99 -8.51 13.16 18.66
CA GLU A 99 -8.02 12.13 19.59
C GLU A 99 -7.65 10.82 18.88
N LYS A 100 -8.32 10.48 17.77
CA LYS A 100 -8.05 9.25 17.02
C LYS A 100 -6.89 9.36 16.03
N GLY A 101 -6.58 10.55 15.54
CA GLY A 101 -5.55 10.79 14.53
C GLY A 101 -5.79 10.11 13.17
N VAL A 102 -4.87 10.31 12.23
CA VAL A 102 -4.88 9.64 10.91
C VAL A 102 -3.84 8.51 10.90
N PRO A 103 -4.23 7.26 10.63
CA PRO A 103 -3.29 6.16 10.58
C PRO A 103 -2.37 6.27 9.37
N TYR A 104 -1.10 5.91 9.59
CA TYR A 104 -0.11 5.71 8.55
C TYR A 104 0.44 4.29 8.62
N TYR A 105 0.94 3.81 7.48
CA TYR A 105 1.25 2.41 7.28
C TYR A 105 2.72 2.20 6.97
N GLN A 106 3.25 1.03 7.27
CA GLN A 106 4.59 0.62 6.86
C GLN A 106 4.56 -0.84 6.39
N LEU A 107 5.60 -1.25 5.65
CA LEU A 107 5.77 -2.65 5.29
C LEU A 107 6.27 -3.47 6.48
N THR A 108 5.74 -4.70 6.59
CA THR A 108 6.29 -5.73 7.46
C THR A 108 7.50 -6.40 6.80
N SER A 109 8.21 -7.30 7.49
CA SER A 109 9.28 -8.09 6.84
C SER A 109 8.76 -8.91 5.64
N LYS A 110 7.51 -9.43 5.72
CA LYS A 110 6.86 -10.06 4.57
C LYS A 110 6.59 -9.05 3.45
N GLY A 111 6.15 -7.85 3.80
CA GLY A 111 5.94 -6.76 2.86
C GLY A 111 7.20 -6.34 2.10
N LEU A 112 8.34 -6.27 2.80
CA LEU A 112 9.63 -5.99 2.20
C LEU A 112 10.03 -7.10 1.21
N LEU A 113 9.87 -8.37 1.58
CA LEU A 113 10.11 -9.50 0.67
C LEU A 113 9.22 -9.43 -0.58
N VAL A 114 7.94 -9.06 -0.40
CA VAL A 114 7.01 -8.85 -1.51
C VAL A 114 7.45 -7.68 -2.38
N ALA A 115 7.93 -6.57 -1.80
CA ALA A 115 8.46 -5.44 -2.56
C ALA A 115 9.67 -5.83 -3.43
N LEU A 116 10.58 -6.66 -2.91
CA LEU A 116 11.72 -7.19 -3.66
C LEU A 116 11.32 -8.06 -4.87
N SER A 117 10.15 -8.72 -4.79
CA SER A 117 9.62 -9.55 -5.88
C SER A 117 8.96 -8.75 -7.02
N ILE A 118 8.81 -7.43 -6.87
CA ILE A 118 8.27 -6.56 -7.92
C ILE A 118 9.40 -6.23 -8.91
N ASP A 119 9.22 -6.61 -10.17
CA ASP A 119 10.25 -6.45 -11.20
C ASP A 119 10.62 -4.97 -11.41
N ASP A 120 9.61 -4.11 -11.52
CA ASP A 120 9.74 -2.67 -11.84
C ASP A 120 10.05 -1.78 -10.61
N PHE A 121 10.67 -2.35 -9.57
CA PHE A 121 11.06 -1.61 -8.37
C PHE A 121 12.55 -1.30 -8.37
N ASP A 122 12.91 -0.01 -8.36
CA ASP A 122 14.31 0.42 -8.58
C ASP A 122 15.20 0.36 -7.32
N GLN A 123 14.64 0.49 -6.11
CA GLN A 123 15.42 0.62 -4.86
C GLN A 123 15.57 -0.71 -4.11
N LYS A 124 15.81 -1.79 -4.86
CA LYS A 124 15.88 -3.16 -4.29
C LYS A 124 16.98 -3.30 -3.24
N ASP A 125 18.16 -2.73 -3.46
CA ASP A 125 19.29 -2.86 -2.53
C ASP A 125 18.94 -2.29 -1.14
N SER A 126 18.36 -1.08 -1.09
CA SER A 126 17.95 -0.44 0.17
C SER A 126 16.88 -1.25 0.91
N VAL A 127 15.92 -1.83 0.19
CA VAL A 127 14.86 -2.66 0.78
C VAL A 127 15.40 -4.00 1.25
N LEU A 128 16.40 -4.55 0.54
CA LEU A 128 17.07 -5.78 0.93
C LEU A 128 17.87 -5.57 2.23
N ASP A 129 18.61 -4.47 2.33
CA ASP A 129 19.34 -4.11 3.55
C ASP A 129 18.37 -3.93 4.73
N GLU A 130 17.26 -3.23 4.52
CA GLU A 130 16.22 -3.08 5.55
C GLU A 130 15.66 -4.45 5.97
N PHE A 131 15.34 -5.31 5.01
CA PHE A 131 14.84 -6.65 5.26
C PHE A 131 15.83 -7.48 6.09
N LEU A 132 17.10 -7.49 5.71
CA LEU A 132 18.16 -8.23 6.41
C LEU A 132 18.41 -7.68 7.82
N SER A 133 18.20 -6.37 8.04
CA SER A 133 18.34 -5.76 9.38
C SER A 133 17.22 -6.13 10.35
N LYS A 134 16.05 -6.55 9.82
CA LYS A 134 14.85 -6.93 10.59
C LYS A 134 14.66 -8.45 10.70
N ALA A 135 15.50 -9.24 10.04
CA ALA A 135 15.47 -10.70 10.02
C ALA A 135 16.29 -11.31 11.18
#